data_AF-A0A6B8WJU1-F1
#
_entry.id   AF-A0A6B8WJU1-F1
#
_cell.length_a   1.000
_cell.length_b   1.000
_cell.length_c   1.000
_cell.angle_alpha   90.00
_cell.angle_beta   90.00
_cell.angle_gamma   90.00
#
_symmetry.space_group_name_H-M   'P 1'
#
loop_
_entity.id
_entity.type
_entity.pdbx_description
1 polymer ?
#
loop_
_entity_poly.entity_id
_entity_poly.type
_entity_poly.pdbx_seq_one_letter_code
_entity_poly.pdbx_strand_id
1 'polypeptide(L)'
;MGRQQLFDELHEKRILMSGAGMRNTPYQPYAHHFEVFQVQFPRIDGTYGEGYTTRVKTSGINYVRKRLELPPLDFPFPLRDGKPTR
;
A
#
# COMPACT_ATOMS: atom_id res chain seq x y z
N MET A 1 -13.81 0.45 -3.24
CA MET A 1 -12.63 1.25 -3.63
C MET A 1 -11.73 0.41 -4.52
N GLY A 2 -11.37 0.94 -5.70
CA GLY A 2 -10.42 0.27 -6.59
C GLY A 2 -8.97 0.45 -6.11
N ARG A 3 -8.04 -0.37 -6.63
CA ARG A 3 -6.61 -0.27 -6.27
C ARG A 3 -6.05 1.15 -6.52
N GLN A 4 -6.43 1.82 -7.62
CA GLN A 4 -5.96 3.17 -7.93
C GLN A 4 -6.46 4.21 -6.92
N GLN A 5 -7.74 4.17 -6.53
CA GLN A 5 -8.33 5.11 -5.55
C GLN A 5 -7.58 5.11 -4.21
N LEU A 6 -7.17 3.92 -3.73
CA LEU A 6 -6.36 3.81 -2.51
C LEU A 6 -5.01 4.54 -2.63
N PHE A 7 -4.30 4.35 -3.74
CA PHE A 7 -3.00 4.99 -3.95
C PHE A 7 -3.14 6.51 -4.11
N ASP A 8 -4.20 6.97 -4.78
CA ASP A 8 -4.49 8.40 -4.93
C ASP A 8 -4.77 9.07 -3.57
N GLU A 9 -5.57 8.44 -2.70
CA GLU A 9 -5.81 8.94 -1.33
C GLU A 9 -4.53 8.96 -0.48
N LEU A 10 -3.66 7.96 -0.63
CA LEU A 10 -2.36 7.91 0.06
C LEU A 10 -1.40 8.99 -0.46
N HIS A 11 -1.47 9.36 -1.73
CA HIS A 11 -0.73 10.49 -2.29
C HIS A 11 -1.26 11.83 -1.75
N GLU A 12 -2.59 12.01 -1.76
CA GLU A 12 -3.25 13.22 -1.26
C GLU A 12 -2.89 13.47 0.22
N LYS A 13 -2.86 12.42 1.03
CA LYS A 13 -2.48 12.49 2.45
C LYS A 13 -0.98 12.56 2.70
N ARG A 14 -0.17 12.72 1.64
CA ARG A 14 1.31 12.78 1.70
C ARG A 14 1.92 11.60 2.44
N ILE A 15 1.36 10.40 2.25
CA ILE A 15 1.92 9.15 2.78
C ILE A 15 2.87 8.53 1.74
N LEU A 16 2.48 8.56 0.47
CA LEU A 16 3.29 8.12 -0.66
C LEU A 16 3.68 9.31 -1.55
N MET A 17 4.89 9.26 -2.10
CA MET A 17 5.38 10.26 -3.07
C MET A 17 4.57 10.22 -4.36
N SER A 18 4.13 11.39 -4.84
CA SER A 18 3.40 11.56 -6.10
C SER A 18 4.33 11.79 -7.31
N GLY A 19 5.60 12.12 -7.06
CA GLY A 19 6.59 12.45 -8.10
C GLY A 19 6.99 11.25 -8.96
N ALA A 20 7.38 11.54 -10.21
CA ALA A 20 7.92 10.55 -11.14
C ALA A 20 9.14 9.82 -10.57
N GLY A 21 9.50 8.68 -11.15
CA GLY A 21 10.65 7.86 -10.74
C GLY A 21 10.44 7.13 -9.40
N MET A 22 9.95 7.82 -8.37
CA MET A 22 9.73 7.33 -7.00
C MET A 22 8.26 7.23 -6.62
N ARG A 23 7.35 7.23 -7.61
CA ARG A 23 5.91 7.11 -7.35
C ARG A 23 5.65 5.84 -6.55
N ASN A 24 4.81 5.97 -5.53
CA ASN A 24 4.50 4.95 -4.52
C ASN A 24 5.56 4.73 -3.44
N THR A 25 6.70 5.41 -3.45
CA THR A 25 7.63 5.34 -2.32
C THR A 25 7.05 6.06 -1.10
N PRO A 26 7.00 5.44 0.08
CA PRO A 26 6.51 6.08 1.30
C PRO A 26 7.50 7.15 1.77
N TYR A 27 6.99 8.23 2.38
CA TYR A 27 7.85 9.15 3.11
C TYR A 27 8.52 8.46 4.30
N GLN A 28 9.72 8.92 4.67
CA GLN A 28 10.54 8.33 5.72
C GLN A 28 9.79 8.04 7.04
N PRO A 29 8.90 8.93 7.55
CA PRO A 29 8.15 8.65 8.78
C PRO A 29 7.25 7.42 8.69
N TYR A 30 6.82 7.02 7.49
CA TYR A 30 5.88 5.93 7.27
C TYR A 30 6.55 4.68 6.68
N ALA A 31 7.82 4.77 6.26
CA ALA A 31 8.52 3.69 5.57
C ALA A 31 8.49 2.34 6.31
N HIS A 32 8.46 2.35 7.65
CA HIS A 32 8.39 1.14 8.46
C HIS A 32 7.06 0.35 8.32
N HIS A 33 6.01 0.98 7.80
CA HIS A 33 4.71 0.36 7.50
C HIS A 33 4.62 -0.27 6.10
N PHE A 34 5.64 -0.09 5.27
CA PHE A 34 5.60 -0.51 3.86
C PHE A 34 6.84 -1.30 3.47
N GLU A 35 6.72 -2.04 2.37
CA GLU A 35 7.82 -2.68 1.65
C GLU A 35 7.84 -2.15 0.22
N VAL A 36 9.00 -1.72 -0.24
CA VAL A 36 9.18 -1.12 -1.57
C VAL A 36 10.06 -2.05 -2.40
N PHE A 37 9.56 -2.44 -3.57
CA PHE A 37 10.27 -3.28 -4.52
C PHE A 37 10.53 -2.47 -5.78
N GLN A 38 11.79 -2.44 -6.21
CA GLN A 38 12.11 -1.94 -7.54
C GLN A 38 11.62 -2.97 -8.57
N VAL A 39 10.96 -2.47 -9.62
CA VAL A 39 10.45 -3.26 -10.72
C VAL A 39 10.96 -2.63 -12.01
N GLN A 40 11.47 -3.46 -12.91
CA GLN A 40 11.78 -3.07 -14.27
C GLN A 40 10.63 -3.48 -15.18
N PHE A 41 10.30 -2.64 -16.15
CA PHE A 41 9.26 -2.92 -17.14
C PHE A 41 9.73 -2.53 -18.55
N PRO A 42 9.45 -3.34 -19.57
CA PRO A 42 9.81 -3.01 -20.94
C PRO A 42 9.01 -1.80 -21.43
N ARG A 43 9.66 -0.91 -22.18
CA ARG A 43 9.04 0.22 -22.88
C ARG A 43 8.92 -0.10 -24.38
N ILE A 44 8.03 0.62 -25.05
CA ILE A 44 7.74 0.44 -26.48
C ILE A 44 8.96 0.71 -27.39
N ASP A 45 9.90 1.53 -26.93
CA ASP A 45 11.14 1.88 -27.63
C ASP A 45 12.27 0.84 -27.45
N GLY A 46 11.98 -0.29 -26.79
CA GLY A 46 12.96 -1.35 -26.51
C GLY A 46 13.85 -1.08 -25.30
N THR A 47 13.66 0.03 -24.58
CA THR A 47 14.37 0.32 -23.33
C THR A 47 13.63 -0.26 -22.12
N TYR A 48 14.30 -0.32 -20.97
CA TYR A 48 13.66 -0.68 -19.69
C TYR A 48 13.35 0.57 -18.88
N GLY A 49 12.10 0.70 -18.46
CA GLY A 49 11.71 1.63 -17.41
C GLY A 49 11.98 1.05 -16.03
N GLU A 50 12.38 1.90 -15.10
CA GLU A 50 12.43 1.57 -13.67
C GLU A 50 11.22 2.17 -12.96
N GLY A 51 10.68 1.44 -11.99
CA GLY A 51 9.62 1.93 -11.13
C GLY A 51 9.64 1.23 -9.77
N TYR A 52 8.77 1.69 -8.87
CA TYR A 52 8.64 1.12 -7.53
C TYR A 52 7.23 0.61 -7.30
N THR A 53 7.14 -0.60 -6.76
CA THR A 53 5.91 -1.20 -6.26
C THR A 53 5.94 -1.20 -4.75
N THR A 54 4.87 -0.72 -4.13
CA THR A 54 4.77 -0.61 -2.67
C THR A 54 3.69 -1.54 -2.14
N ARG A 55 4.07 -2.34 -1.14
CA ARG A 55 3.18 -3.21 -0.39
C ARG A 55 3.03 -2.70 1.03
N VAL A 56 1.84 -2.85 1.59
CA VAL A 56 1.55 -2.49 2.99
C VAL A 56 1.91 -3.69 3.87
N LYS A 57 2.74 -3.50 4.89
CA LYS A 57 3.00 -4.52 5.91
C LYS A 57 1.79 -4.68 6.82
N THR A 58 1.70 -5.79 7.54
CA THR A 58 0.64 -6.02 8.54
C THR A 58 0.53 -4.86 9.54
N SER A 59 1.68 -4.31 9.99
CA SER A 59 1.72 -3.14 10.88
C SER A 59 1.12 -1.87 10.25
N GLY A 60 1.21 -1.74 8.92
CA GLY A 60 0.70 -0.62 8.15
C GLY A 60 -0.80 -0.67 7.86
N ILE A 61 -1.46 -1.83 8.02
CA ILE A 61 -2.89 -1.98 7.71
C ILE A 61 -3.73 -1.05 8.59
N ASN A 62 -3.53 -1.15 9.92
CA ASN A 62 -4.25 -0.30 10.87
C ASN A 62 -3.90 1.18 10.71
N TYR A 63 -2.64 1.47 10.37
CA TYR A 63 -2.17 2.83 10.11
C TYR A 63 -2.90 3.46 8.91
N VAL A 64 -2.92 2.77 7.76
CA VAL A 64 -3.60 3.22 6.55
C VAL A 64 -5.09 3.41 6.81
N ARG A 65 -5.76 2.46 7.48
CA ARG A 65 -7.18 2.58 7.81
C ARG A 65 -7.49 3.83 8.63
N LYS A 66 -6.75 4.08 9.71
CA LYS A 66 -6.91 5.29 10.54
C LYS A 66 -6.72 6.56 9.72
N ARG A 67 -5.71 6.59 8.84
CA ARG A 67 -5.42 7.75 7.98
C ARG A 67 -6.50 8.00 6.94
N LEU A 68 -7.12 6.94 6.42
CA LEU A 68 -8.20 6.99 5.44
C LEU A 68 -9.59 7.09 6.08
N GLU A 69 -9.67 7.22 7.42
CA GLU A 69 -10.93 7.26 8.17
C GLU A 69 -11.84 6.05 7.86
N LEU A 70 -11.21 4.93 7.48
CA LEU A 70 -11.91 3.69 7.22
C LEU A 70 -12.31 3.04 8.53
N PRO A 71 -13.49 2.40 8.60
CA PRO A 71 -13.90 1.69 9.79
C PRO A 71 -12.83 0.67 10.20
N PRO A 72 -12.66 0.41 11.52
CA PRO A 72 -11.83 -0.67 11.99
C PRO A 72 -12.16 -1.95 11.21
N LEU A 73 -11.15 -2.77 10.99
CA LEU A 73 -11.37 -4.09 10.43
C LEU A 73 -12.04 -4.87 11.57
N ASP A 74 -13.37 -4.83 11.61
CA ASP A 74 -14.16 -5.56 12.58
C ASP A 74 -13.99 -7.04 12.22
N PHE A 75 -12.96 -7.68 12.77
CA PHE A 75 -12.80 -9.11 12.65
C PHE A 75 -13.77 -9.74 13.66
N PRO A 76 -14.80 -10.40 13.13
CA PRO A 76 -14.76 -11.84 13.20
C PRO A 76 -14.98 -12.37 11.79
N PHE A 77 -13.95 -12.29 10.94
CA PHE A 77 -13.96 -13.18 9.80
C PHE A 77 -13.85 -14.60 10.36
N PRO A 78 -14.80 -15.51 10.03
CA PRO A 78 -14.73 -16.85 10.53
C PRO A 78 -13.38 -17.43 10.09
N LEU A 79 -12.62 -17.92 11.07
CA LEU A 79 -11.55 -18.88 10.82
C LEU A 79 -12.16 -19.97 9.95
N ARG A 80 -11.87 -19.93 8.65
CA ARG A 80 -11.97 -21.14 7.81
C ARG A 80 -10.83 -22.03 8.26
N ASP A 81 -11.12 -22.72 9.36
CA ASP A 81 -10.64 -24.03 9.85
C ASP A 81 -11.26 -24.32 11.25
N GLY A 82 -12.50 -23.87 11.46
CA GLY A 82 -13.46 -24.62 12.27
C GLY A 82 -13.19 -24.72 13.77
N LYS A 83 -13.01 -23.59 14.48
CA LYS A 83 -13.61 -23.38 15.82
C LYS A 83 -13.40 -21.96 16.36
N PRO A 84 -14.48 -21.29 16.83
CA PRO A 84 -14.38 -20.19 17.77
C PRO A 84 -14.37 -20.76 19.20
N THR A 85 -13.27 -20.58 19.94
CA THR A 85 -13.28 -20.77 21.40
C THR A 85 -13.81 -19.51 22.08
N ARG A 86 -14.91 -19.70 22.81
CA ARG A 86 -15.54 -18.74 23.73
C ARG A 86 -14.64 -18.48 24.94
#